data_AF-A0A223KNR2-F1
#
_entry.id   AF-A0A223KNR2-F1
#
_cell.length_a   1.000
_cell.length_b   1.000
_cell.length_c   1.000
_cell.angle_alpha   90.00
_cell.angle_beta   90.00
_cell.angle_gamma   90.00
#
_symmetry.space_group_name_H-M   'P 1'
#
loop_
_entity.id
_entity.type
_entity.pdbx_description
1 polymer ?
#
loop_
_entity_poly.entity_id
_entity_poly.type
_entity_poly.pdbx_seq_one_letter_code
_entity_poly.pdbx_strand_id
1 'polypeptide(L)'
;MGSVLLLPLLFLLFSSLRREKMKTFSSFSGTVTMIQDHLVSSDEELMGCFKLMSLLREDGSIVNFVISPKTYFLDHVIVSIGDRVTGFYDVNAPVLLIYPPQYQALIIVKDNPYQNVKVDYFNSQLISSDGQLQLNISSNTPILLENNQPFTLNPANRNLLVVYGPTTFSIPAQTTPYKIIVIC
;
A
#
# COMPACT_ATOMS: atom_id res chain seq x y z
N MET A 1 16.29 53.00 10.28
CA MET A 1 16.19 52.82 8.82
C MET A 1 16.24 51.32 8.52
N GLY A 2 15.22 50.78 7.83
CA GLY A 2 15.12 49.41 7.29
C GLY A 2 14.80 48.35 8.35
N SER A 3 13.57 47.86 8.55
CA SER A 3 12.53 47.36 7.64
C SER A 3 12.98 46.13 6.83
N VAL A 4 12.72 44.93 7.36
CA VAL A 4 12.24 43.77 6.58
C VAL A 4 11.32 42.93 7.49
N LEU A 5 10.04 43.32 7.56
CA LEU A 5 8.95 42.35 7.63
C LEU A 5 8.79 41.74 6.23
N LEU A 6 8.62 40.41 6.17
CA LEU A 6 8.22 39.51 5.07
C LEU A 6 9.17 38.28 5.17
N LEU A 7 8.77 37.02 5.36
CA LEU A 7 7.54 36.31 5.02
C LEU A 7 7.36 35.09 5.97
N PRO A 8 6.24 34.95 6.69
CA PRO A 8 5.74 33.63 7.09
C PRO A 8 4.84 33.00 6.01
N LEU A 9 4.47 33.76 4.96
CA LEU A 9 3.51 33.32 3.94
C LEU A 9 4.10 32.47 2.81
N LEU A 10 5.42 32.38 2.62
CA LEU A 10 5.99 31.54 1.55
C LEU A 10 6.02 30.05 1.91
N PHE A 11 5.98 29.71 3.21
CA PHE A 11 5.94 28.31 3.65
C PHE A 11 4.58 27.65 3.42
N LEU A 12 3.51 28.45 3.30
CA LEU A 12 2.14 27.97 3.05
C LEU A 12 1.82 27.78 1.56
N LEU A 13 2.72 28.15 0.64
CA LEU A 13 2.56 27.94 -0.80
C LEU A 13 3.21 26.67 -1.34
N PHE A 14 4.10 26.01 -0.57
CA PHE A 14 4.66 24.71 -0.94
C PHE A 14 3.84 23.49 -0.47
N SER A 15 2.83 23.70 0.38
CA SER A 15 1.84 22.66 0.72
C SER A 15 0.65 22.62 -0.26
N SER A 16 0.67 23.46 -1.30
CA SER A 16 -0.34 23.48 -2.36
C SER A 16 0.22 22.77 -3.61
N LEU A 17 -0.42 21.67 -4.02
CA LEU A 17 -0.12 20.79 -5.18
C LEU A 17 0.79 19.57 -4.94
N ARG A 18 0.64 18.86 -3.81
CA ARG A 18 0.57 17.39 -3.91
C ARG A 18 -0.90 17.02 -3.98
N ARG A 19 -1.46 17.07 -5.19
CA ARG A 19 -2.65 16.25 -5.47
C ARG A 19 -2.17 14.83 -5.27
N GLU A 20 -2.55 14.19 -4.16
CA GLU A 20 -2.40 12.75 -3.95
C GLU A 20 -2.82 12.08 -5.25
N LYS A 21 -1.83 11.68 -6.05
CA LYS A 21 -2.07 11.16 -7.40
C LYS A 21 -2.80 9.84 -7.17
N MET A 22 -3.90 9.63 -7.89
CA MET A 22 -4.52 8.32 -7.99
C MET A 22 -3.41 7.30 -8.26
N LYS A 23 -3.17 6.42 -7.28
CA LYS A 23 -2.12 5.41 -7.38
C LYS A 23 -2.72 4.25 -8.16
N THR A 24 -2.00 3.76 -9.15
CA THR A 24 -2.39 2.55 -9.85
C THR A 24 -1.57 1.43 -9.25
N PHE A 25 -2.25 0.54 -8.52
CA PHE A 25 -1.59 -0.54 -7.82
C PHE A 25 -1.46 -1.77 -8.72
N SER A 26 -0.29 -2.39 -8.67
CA SER A 26 -0.10 -3.76 -9.12
C SER A 26 0.42 -4.58 -7.95
N SER A 27 0.35 -5.91 -8.08
CA SER A 27 0.78 -6.82 -7.04
C SER A 27 1.59 -7.98 -7.59
N PHE A 28 2.43 -8.54 -6.71
CA PHE A 28 3.13 -9.79 -6.97
C PHE A 28 3.00 -10.69 -5.74
N SER A 29 2.35 -11.84 -5.94
CA SER A 29 2.24 -12.90 -4.92
C SER A 29 3.30 -13.97 -5.14
N GLY A 30 3.93 -14.41 -4.06
CA GLY A 30 4.96 -15.44 -4.06
C GLY A 30 5.40 -15.86 -2.66
N THR A 31 6.33 -16.80 -2.60
CA THR A 31 6.97 -17.25 -1.36
C THR A 31 8.22 -16.44 -1.10
N VAL A 32 8.39 -15.97 0.14
CA VAL A 32 9.59 -15.24 0.54
C VAL A 32 10.78 -16.19 0.57
N THR A 33 11.81 -15.88 -0.22
CA THR A 33 13.05 -16.69 -0.32
C THR A 33 14.25 -16.02 0.32
N MET A 34 14.21 -14.69 0.47
CA MET A 34 15.29 -13.90 1.03
C MET A 34 14.74 -12.66 1.72
N ILE A 35 15.31 -12.33 2.88
CA ILE A 35 15.17 -11.03 3.54
C ILE A 35 16.58 -10.62 3.98
N GLN A 36 17.05 -9.47 3.49
CA GLN A 36 18.36 -8.94 3.86
C GLN A 36 18.33 -7.43 4.04
N ASP A 37 19.33 -6.88 4.70
CA ASP A 37 19.50 -5.43 4.77
C ASP A 37 19.74 -4.84 3.38
N HIS A 38 19.11 -3.69 3.12
CA HIS A 38 19.29 -2.95 1.90
C HIS A 38 19.97 -1.61 2.20
N LEU A 39 21.19 -1.44 1.71
CA LEU A 39 21.97 -0.22 1.92
C LEU A 39 21.54 0.81 0.87
N VAL A 40 20.69 1.76 1.28
CA VAL A 40 20.16 2.83 0.41
C VAL A 40 20.99 4.11 0.49
N SER A 41 21.72 4.31 1.60
CA SER A 41 22.47 5.51 1.90
C SER A 41 23.70 5.18 2.74
N SER A 42 24.71 6.06 2.72
CA SER A 42 25.82 6.08 3.67
C SER A 42 25.46 6.72 5.02
N ASP A 43 24.20 7.14 5.18
CA ASP A 43 23.67 7.68 6.42
C ASP A 43 23.53 6.55 7.46
N GLU A 44 24.31 6.63 8.53
CA GLU A 44 24.31 5.65 9.62
C GLU A 44 22.94 5.52 10.27
N GLU A 45 22.13 6.60 10.31
CA GLU A 45 20.79 6.59 10.91
C GLU A 45 19.79 5.74 10.12
N LEU A 46 20.01 5.59 8.81
CA LEU A 46 19.15 4.81 7.92
C LEU A 46 19.60 3.35 7.75
N MET A 47 20.75 2.97 8.32
CA MET A 47 21.23 1.60 8.25
C MET A 47 20.25 0.65 8.95
N GLY A 48 19.88 -0.44 8.26
CA GLY A 48 18.94 -1.45 8.76
C GLY A 48 17.45 -1.05 8.69
N CYS A 49 17.13 0.21 8.38
CA CYS A 49 15.75 0.69 8.19
C CYS A 49 15.13 0.19 6.88
N PHE A 50 15.96 -0.19 5.91
CA PHE A 50 15.53 -0.72 4.62
C PHE A 50 15.90 -2.19 4.50
N LYS A 51 14.98 -2.98 3.94
CA LYS A 51 15.21 -4.39 3.64
C LYS A 51 14.98 -4.65 2.17
N LEU A 52 15.69 -5.64 1.63
CA LEU A 52 15.37 -6.24 0.34
C LEU A 52 14.72 -7.59 0.59
N MET A 53 13.53 -7.80 0.04
CA MET A 53 12.75 -9.03 0.20
C MET A 53 12.49 -9.66 -1.17
N SER A 54 12.97 -10.88 -1.39
CA SER A 54 12.77 -11.60 -2.65
C SER A 54 11.57 -12.54 -2.57
N LEU A 55 10.65 -12.41 -3.53
CA LEU A 55 9.49 -13.29 -3.67
C LEU A 55 9.65 -14.16 -4.91
N LEU A 56 9.51 -15.46 -4.73
CA LEU A 56 9.53 -16.46 -5.79
C LEU A 56 8.14 -17.06 -5.97
N ARG A 57 7.65 -17.07 -7.20
CA ARG A 57 6.41 -17.77 -7.56
C ARG A 57 6.73 -19.18 -8.08
N GLU A 58 5.72 -20.03 -8.08
CA GLU A 58 5.79 -21.42 -8.55
C GLU A 58 6.19 -21.56 -10.02
N ASP A 59 5.91 -20.56 -10.86
CA ASP A 59 6.32 -20.49 -12.27
C ASP A 59 7.81 -20.11 -12.46
N GLY A 60 8.56 -19.91 -11.37
CA GLY A 60 9.95 -19.50 -11.37
C GLY A 60 10.16 -17.99 -11.51
N SER A 61 9.10 -17.18 -11.63
CA SER A 61 9.22 -15.73 -11.63
C SER A 61 9.66 -15.21 -10.25
N ILE A 62 10.58 -14.26 -10.25
CA ILE A 62 11.17 -13.67 -9.05
C ILE A 62 11.14 -12.14 -9.15
N VAL A 63 10.79 -11.50 -8.03
CA VAL A 63 10.86 -10.04 -7.88
C VAL A 63 11.48 -9.71 -6.52
N ASN A 64 12.13 -8.55 -6.46
CA ASN A 64 12.64 -7.99 -5.22
C ASN A 64 11.78 -6.81 -4.80
N PHE A 65 11.32 -6.82 -3.57
CA PHE A 65 10.66 -5.69 -2.93
C PHE A 65 11.65 -4.94 -2.05
N VAL A 66 11.80 -3.64 -2.30
CA VAL A 66 12.48 -2.72 -1.40
C VAL A 66 11.48 -2.32 -0.32
N ILE A 67 11.72 -2.78 0.90
CA ILE A 67 10.96 -2.44 2.10
C ILE A 67 11.57 -1.19 2.70
N SER A 68 10.73 -0.18 2.92
CA SER A 68 11.11 1.07 3.58
C SER A 68 10.40 1.21 4.93
N PRO A 69 10.80 2.17 5.78
CA PRO A 69 10.04 2.51 6.99
C PRO A 69 8.59 2.93 6.75
N LYS A 70 8.22 3.27 5.50
CA LYS A 70 6.86 3.65 5.11
C LYS A 70 6.06 2.48 4.53
N THR A 71 6.67 1.31 4.33
CA THR A 71 5.98 0.15 3.79
C THR A 71 5.02 -0.38 4.85
N TYR A 72 3.74 -0.43 4.53
CA TYR A 72 2.71 -0.90 5.45
C TYR A 72 2.59 -2.43 5.40
N PHE A 73 2.80 -3.10 6.53
CA PHE A 73 2.52 -4.51 6.68
C PHE A 73 1.12 -4.67 7.25
N LEU A 74 0.24 -5.37 6.54
CA LEU A 74 -1.14 -5.58 7.00
C LEU A 74 -1.14 -6.23 8.39
N ASP A 75 -1.84 -5.63 9.35
CA ASP A 75 -1.87 -6.07 10.76
C ASP A 75 -0.51 -6.06 11.48
N HIS A 76 0.47 -5.33 10.95
CA HIS A 76 1.82 -5.26 11.50
C HIS A 76 2.46 -6.65 11.67
N VAL A 77 2.09 -7.59 10.79
CA VAL A 77 2.61 -8.96 10.85
C VAL A 77 4.10 -9.01 10.57
N ILE A 78 4.79 -9.91 11.27
CA ILE A 78 6.18 -10.24 10.99
C ILE A 78 6.21 -11.27 9.85
N VAL A 79 6.94 -10.94 8.79
CA VAL A 79 7.16 -11.82 7.63
C VAL A 79 8.51 -12.51 7.77
N SER A 80 8.53 -13.83 7.52
CA SER A 80 9.73 -14.66 7.57
C SER A 80 9.97 -15.37 6.23
N ILE A 81 11.20 -15.84 6.01
CA ILE A 81 11.52 -16.70 4.86
C ILE A 81 10.62 -17.96 4.91
N GLY A 82 10.04 -18.31 3.76
CA GLY A 82 9.06 -19.39 3.61
C GLY A 82 7.59 -18.95 3.69
N ASP A 83 7.30 -17.73 4.16
CA ASP A 83 5.93 -17.21 4.14
C ASP A 83 5.46 -16.93 2.71
N ARG A 84 4.17 -17.18 2.44
CA ARG A 84 3.52 -16.68 1.23
C ARG A 84 2.95 -15.30 1.48
N VAL A 85 3.33 -14.36 0.62
CA VAL A 85 2.94 -12.96 0.75
C VAL A 85 2.60 -12.38 -0.62
N THR A 86 1.79 -11.33 -0.58
CA THR A 86 1.48 -10.48 -1.72
C THR A 86 2.02 -9.08 -1.45
N GLY A 87 2.93 -8.61 -2.30
CA GLY A 87 3.45 -7.25 -2.26
C GLY A 87 2.76 -6.36 -3.27
N PHE A 88 2.32 -5.18 -2.84
CA PHE A 88 1.69 -4.16 -3.68
C PHE A 88 2.63 -2.97 -3.90
N TYR A 89 2.65 -2.47 -5.13
CA TYR A 89 3.49 -1.34 -5.56
C TYR A 89 2.72 -0.42 -6.53
N ASP A 90 3.15 0.83 -6.64
CA ASP A 90 2.62 1.77 -7.64
C ASP A 90 3.30 1.53 -8.98
N VAL A 91 2.52 1.23 -10.02
CA VAL A 91 3.04 1.00 -11.38
C VAL A 91 3.61 2.27 -12.02
N ASN A 92 3.27 3.44 -11.50
CA ASN A 92 3.77 4.72 -11.99
C ASN A 92 5.06 5.16 -11.29
N ALA A 93 5.52 4.42 -10.27
CA ALA A 93 6.78 4.71 -9.63
C ALA A 93 7.94 4.40 -10.59
N PRO A 94 9.01 5.22 -10.59
CA PRO A 94 10.19 4.93 -11.40
C PRO A 94 10.85 3.62 -10.93
N VAL A 95 11.11 2.72 -11.88
CA VAL A 95 11.74 1.42 -11.63
C VAL A 95 12.96 1.26 -12.54
N LEU A 96 14.06 0.75 -11.98
CA LEU A 96 15.24 0.37 -12.76
C LEU A 96 14.99 -0.95 -13.49
N LEU A 97 15.32 -0.99 -14.78
CA LEU A 97 15.16 -2.18 -15.63
C LEU A 97 16.33 -3.17 -15.42
N ILE A 98 16.38 -3.78 -14.24
CA ILE A 98 17.35 -4.82 -13.87
C ILE A 98 16.63 -6.13 -13.52
N TYR A 99 17.35 -7.25 -13.53
CA TYR A 99 16.80 -8.57 -13.19
C TYR A 99 17.45 -9.13 -11.90
N PRO A 100 16.67 -9.61 -10.92
CA PRO A 100 15.21 -9.52 -10.83
C PRO A 100 14.70 -8.08 -10.78
N PRO A 101 13.50 -7.79 -11.29
CA PRO A 101 12.86 -6.48 -11.14
C PRO A 101 12.78 -6.09 -9.67
N GLN A 102 13.04 -4.81 -9.37
CA GLN A 102 12.97 -4.27 -8.02
C GLN A 102 11.83 -3.26 -7.90
N TYR A 103 10.90 -3.49 -6.99
CA TYR A 103 9.76 -2.61 -6.75
C TYR A 103 9.82 -2.01 -5.35
N GLN A 104 9.46 -0.73 -5.22
CA GLN A 104 9.22 -0.12 -3.92
C GLN A 104 7.92 -0.70 -3.35
N ALA A 105 8.01 -1.45 -2.26
CA ALA A 105 6.83 -2.00 -1.60
C ALA A 105 6.06 -0.87 -0.91
N LEU A 106 4.79 -0.72 -1.27
CA LEU A 106 3.85 0.13 -0.54
C LEU A 106 3.18 -0.65 0.57
N ILE A 107 2.67 -1.83 0.25
CA ILE A 107 1.96 -2.70 1.18
C ILE A 107 2.46 -4.14 1.04
N ILE A 108 2.69 -4.82 2.14
CA ILE A 108 2.93 -6.26 2.18
C ILE A 108 1.80 -6.94 2.96
N VAL A 109 1.24 -7.99 2.37
CA VAL A 109 0.16 -8.79 2.95
C VAL A 109 0.62 -10.23 3.06
N LYS A 110 0.53 -10.82 4.24
CA LYS A 110 0.71 -12.26 4.40
C LYS A 110 -0.56 -12.98 3.96
N ASP A 111 -0.42 -13.98 3.09
CA ASP A 111 -1.56 -14.70 2.53
C ASP A 111 -2.32 -15.43 3.65
N ASN A 112 -3.65 -15.37 3.60
CA ASN A 112 -4.53 -16.02 4.56
C ASN A 112 -5.75 -16.59 3.82
N PRO A 113 -6.04 -17.91 3.94
CA PRO A 113 -7.12 -18.55 3.18
C PRO A 113 -8.54 -18.07 3.55
N TYR A 114 -8.70 -17.39 4.68
CA TYR A 114 -10.01 -16.96 5.19
C TYR A 114 -10.34 -15.50 4.86
N GLN A 115 -9.42 -14.78 4.21
CA GLN A 115 -9.63 -13.39 3.82
C GLN A 115 -8.99 -13.09 2.47
N ASN A 116 -9.65 -12.22 1.73
CA ASN A 116 -9.13 -11.62 0.52
C ASN A 116 -8.67 -10.19 0.84
N VAL A 117 -7.67 -9.73 0.11
CA VAL A 117 -7.18 -8.36 0.22
C VAL A 117 -7.17 -7.72 -1.16
N LYS A 118 -7.76 -6.53 -1.27
CA LYS A 118 -7.71 -5.70 -2.48
C LYS A 118 -7.16 -4.34 -2.11
N VAL A 119 -6.12 -3.91 -2.83
CA VAL A 119 -5.59 -2.55 -2.74
C VAL A 119 -5.90 -1.87 -4.06
N ASP A 120 -6.73 -0.83 -4.01
CA ASP A 120 -7.11 -0.09 -5.20
C ASP A 120 -7.64 1.31 -4.86
N TYR A 121 -7.79 2.16 -5.87
CA TYR A 121 -8.60 3.36 -5.77
C TYR A 121 -10.09 3.00 -5.83
N PHE A 122 -10.89 3.54 -4.91
CA PHE A 122 -12.33 3.38 -4.87
C PHE A 122 -13.02 4.71 -5.15
N ASN A 123 -13.92 4.72 -6.13
CA ASN A 123 -14.63 5.92 -6.57
C ASN A 123 -15.72 6.39 -5.58
N SER A 124 -16.54 7.35 -5.98
CA SER A 124 -17.64 7.90 -5.18
C SER A 124 -18.71 6.87 -4.79
N GLN A 125 -18.83 5.78 -5.54
CA GLN A 125 -19.76 4.67 -5.32
C GLN A 125 -19.08 3.46 -4.65
N LEU A 126 -17.84 3.64 -4.18
CA LEU A 126 -17.00 2.59 -3.60
C LEU A 126 -16.81 1.39 -4.54
N ILE A 127 -16.65 1.68 -5.83
CA ILE A 127 -16.28 0.70 -6.85
C ILE A 127 -14.78 0.86 -7.10
N SER A 128 -14.07 -0.27 -7.14
CA SER A 128 -12.64 -0.33 -7.45
C SER A 128 -12.34 0.16 -8.85
N SER A 129 -11.11 0.62 -9.10
CA SER A 129 -10.74 1.24 -10.38
C SER A 129 -10.80 0.27 -11.56
N ASP A 130 -10.60 -1.03 -11.30
CA ASP A 130 -10.79 -2.12 -12.27
C ASP A 130 -12.24 -2.57 -12.47
N GLY A 131 -13.19 -1.97 -11.73
CA GLY A 131 -14.61 -2.29 -11.82
C GLY A 131 -14.99 -3.70 -11.34
N GLN A 132 -14.12 -4.39 -10.59
CA GLN A 132 -14.34 -5.78 -10.18
C GLN A 132 -14.96 -5.91 -8.78
N LEU A 133 -14.80 -4.92 -7.89
CA LEU A 133 -15.28 -4.99 -6.51
C LEU A 133 -16.02 -3.71 -6.12
N GLN A 134 -17.20 -3.86 -5.52
CA GLN A 134 -17.95 -2.79 -4.89
C GLN A 134 -18.12 -3.06 -3.39
N LEU A 135 -17.91 -2.02 -2.58
CA LEU A 135 -17.99 -2.13 -1.12
C LEU A 135 -19.35 -1.68 -0.59
N ASN A 136 -19.99 -2.56 0.19
CA ASN A 136 -21.18 -2.26 0.98
C ASN A 136 -20.76 -2.13 2.45
N ILE A 137 -20.35 -0.92 2.84
CA ILE A 137 -19.82 -0.63 4.18
C ILE A 137 -20.94 -0.76 5.22
N SER A 138 -20.74 -1.64 6.20
CA SER A 138 -21.65 -1.75 7.35
C SER A 138 -21.26 -0.79 8.46
N SER A 139 -22.17 -0.52 9.40
CA SER A 139 -21.87 0.27 10.61
C SER A 139 -20.76 -0.34 11.49
N ASN A 140 -20.50 -1.64 11.33
CA ASN A 140 -19.54 -2.38 12.13
C ASN A 140 -18.20 -2.57 11.41
N THR A 141 -18.07 -2.10 10.17
CA THR A 141 -16.81 -2.20 9.41
C THR A 141 -15.85 -1.13 9.93
N PRO A 142 -14.75 -1.49 10.63
CA PRO A 142 -13.75 -0.52 11.05
C PRO A 142 -13.05 0.09 9.84
N ILE A 143 -12.95 1.41 9.85
CA ILE A 143 -12.21 2.20 8.86
C ILE A 143 -11.05 2.86 9.59
N LEU A 144 -9.83 2.52 9.19
CA LEU A 144 -8.62 2.87 9.91
C LEU A 144 -7.63 3.59 9.00
N LEU A 145 -6.69 4.29 9.62
CA LEU A 145 -5.45 4.74 9.00
C LEU A 145 -4.37 3.66 9.14
N GLU A 146 -3.28 3.78 8.38
CA GLU A 146 -2.16 2.81 8.41
C GLU A 146 -1.56 2.64 9.81
N ASN A 147 -1.61 3.67 10.65
CA ASN A 147 -1.17 3.64 12.06
C ASN A 147 -2.25 3.11 13.03
N ASN A 148 -3.27 2.41 12.53
CA ASN A 148 -4.43 1.88 13.28
C ASN A 148 -5.31 2.93 13.98
N GLN A 149 -5.16 4.23 13.70
CA GLN A 149 -6.09 5.24 14.22
C GLN A 149 -7.41 5.20 13.45
N PRO A 150 -8.56 5.50 14.09
CA PRO A 150 -9.85 5.51 13.42
C PRO A 150 -9.91 6.62 12.36
N PHE A 151 -10.43 6.29 11.18
CA PHE A 151 -10.76 7.25 10.15
C PHE A 151 -12.26 7.54 10.19
N THR A 152 -12.63 8.81 10.45
CA THR A 152 -14.01 9.22 10.74
C THR A 152 -14.73 9.88 9.58
N LEU A 153 -14.06 10.08 8.44
CA LEU A 153 -14.63 10.69 7.24
C LEU A 153 -15.11 9.63 6.25
N ASN A 154 -15.69 10.07 5.12
CA ASN A 154 -16.08 9.18 4.04
C ASN A 154 -14.83 8.60 3.33
N PRO A 155 -14.69 7.25 3.23
CA PRO A 155 -13.55 6.62 2.56
C PRO A 155 -13.64 6.66 1.01
N ALA A 156 -14.75 7.09 0.44
CA ALA A 156 -14.91 7.18 -1.02
C ALA A 156 -13.95 8.19 -1.66
N ASN A 157 -13.63 7.97 -2.95
CA ASN A 157 -12.66 8.74 -3.73
C ASN A 157 -11.23 8.70 -3.15
N ARG A 158 -10.78 7.53 -2.67
CA ARG A 158 -9.47 7.34 -2.04
C ARG A 158 -8.86 6.00 -2.42
N ASN A 159 -7.56 5.88 -2.20
CA ASN A 159 -6.86 4.59 -2.23
C ASN A 159 -7.17 3.83 -0.94
N LEU A 160 -7.71 2.63 -1.07
CA LEU A 160 -8.08 1.79 0.07
C LEU A 160 -7.39 0.43 -0.03
N LEU A 161 -6.92 -0.05 1.11
CA LEU A 161 -6.66 -1.46 1.35
C LEU A 161 -7.90 -2.04 2.02
N VAL A 162 -8.57 -2.96 1.33
CA VAL A 162 -9.81 -3.59 1.76
C VAL A 162 -9.52 -5.04 2.10
N VAL A 163 -9.86 -5.44 3.32
CA VAL A 163 -9.88 -6.85 3.73
C VAL A 163 -11.32 -7.31 3.80
N TYR A 164 -11.63 -8.38 3.08
CA TYR A 164 -12.99 -8.87 2.91
C TYR A 164 -13.01 -10.39 2.80
N GLY A 165 -14.18 -10.98 2.98
CA GLY A 165 -14.37 -12.42 2.86
C GLY A 165 -15.21 -12.76 1.63
N PRO A 166 -16.39 -13.37 1.83
CA PRO A 166 -17.30 -13.71 0.74
C PRO A 166 -17.77 -12.49 -0.08
N THR A 167 -18.05 -12.72 -1.36
CA THR A 167 -18.62 -11.72 -2.27
C THR A 167 -19.85 -12.30 -2.98
N THR A 168 -20.68 -11.43 -3.56
CA THR A 168 -21.71 -11.85 -4.51
C THR A 168 -21.09 -12.32 -5.83
N PHE A 169 -21.88 -13.02 -6.65
CA PHE A 169 -21.50 -13.43 -8.01
C PHE A 169 -21.85 -12.38 -9.09
N SER A 170 -22.13 -11.13 -8.71
CA SER A 170 -22.40 -10.03 -9.64
C SER A 170 -21.11 -9.44 -10.23
N ILE A 171 -21.24 -8.60 -11.26
CA ILE A 171 -20.14 -7.78 -11.79
C ILE A 171 -20.56 -6.31 -11.69
N PRO A 172 -19.92 -5.47 -10.84
CA PRO A 172 -18.88 -5.84 -9.88
C PRO A 172 -19.38 -6.81 -8.81
N ALA A 173 -18.46 -7.60 -8.25
CA ALA A 173 -18.75 -8.40 -7.07
C ALA A 173 -18.96 -7.45 -5.88
N GLN A 174 -19.93 -7.74 -5.03
CA GLN A 174 -20.25 -6.91 -3.87
C GLN A 174 -19.84 -7.62 -2.59
N THR A 175 -19.31 -6.87 -1.62
CA THR A 175 -18.92 -7.42 -0.33
C THR A 175 -19.12 -6.42 0.80
N THR A 176 -19.35 -6.91 2.01
CA THR A 176 -19.21 -6.12 3.23
C THR A 176 -17.81 -6.38 3.81
N PRO A 177 -16.91 -5.38 3.80
CA PRO A 177 -15.54 -5.59 4.26
C PRO A 177 -15.46 -5.91 5.75
N TYR A 178 -14.47 -6.72 6.10
CA TYR A 178 -14.08 -6.94 7.50
C TYR A 178 -13.36 -5.72 8.07
N LYS A 179 -12.54 -5.05 7.26
CA LYS A 179 -11.92 -3.76 7.60
C LYS A 179 -11.48 -3.02 6.34
N ILE A 180 -11.35 -1.71 6.49
CA ILE A 180 -10.83 -0.82 5.45
C ILE A 180 -9.68 -0.01 6.06
N ILE A 181 -8.56 0.06 5.35
CA ILE A 181 -7.44 0.94 5.69
C ILE A 181 -7.32 1.98 4.58
N VAL A 182 -7.41 3.26 4.97
CA VAL A 182 -7.26 4.40 4.06
C VAL A 182 -5.77 4.68 3.89
N ILE A 183 -5.31 4.62 2.64
CA ILE A 183 -3.92 4.92 2.28
C ILE A 183 -3.82 6.40 1.93
N CYS A 184 -3.04 7.14 2.72
CA CYS A 184 -2.93 8.60 2.69
C CYS A 184 -1.62 9.11 2.05
#